data_AF-A0A9N9I3M4-F1
#
_entry.id   AF-A0A9N9I3M4-F1
#
_cell.length_a   1.000
_cell.length_b   1.000
_cell.length_c   1.000
_cell.angle_alpha   90.00
_cell.angle_beta   90.00
_cell.angle_gamma   90.00
#
_symmetry.space_group_name_H-M   'P 1'
#
loop_
_entity.id
_entity.type
_entity.pdbx_description
1 polymer ?
#
loop_
_entity_poly.entity_id
_entity_poly.type
_entity_poly.pdbx_seq_one_letter_code
_entity_poly.pdbx_strand_id
1 'polypeptide(L)'
;YEKGIFPTITIVESHPVQNDKITRRSCCGCIPEQFGVLAILSMYLLFGLLGSLASFMTLAFVDVTSDKIYLSIAGCLYTFLTISSIFGIHAVNKEKAVMMYRLSIAFWVFTVFTLIYSATLFILNILFKPSLVEVCEKSKPESVDVYDCDRHIDVYLAREGLSLFISEVVL
;
A
#
# COMPACT_ATOMS: atom_id res chain seq x y z
N TYR A 1 6.55 -48.56 -19.44
CA TYR A 1 5.86 -47.28 -19.70
C TYR A 1 4.47 -47.39 -19.12
N GLU A 2 4.01 -46.68 -18.09
CA GLU A 2 4.55 -45.73 -17.13
C GLU A 2 3.73 -45.95 -15.85
N LYS A 3 4.40 -46.00 -14.69
CA LYS A 3 3.74 -46.06 -13.38
C LYS A 3 3.30 -44.65 -13.01
N GLY A 4 2.00 -44.37 -13.03
CA GLY A 4 1.42 -43.19 -12.41
C GLY A 4 1.43 -43.36 -10.88
N ILE A 5 2.38 -42.70 -10.22
CA ILE A 5 2.42 -42.56 -8.76
C ILE A 5 1.41 -41.47 -8.41
N PHE A 6 0.24 -41.84 -7.92
CA PHE A 6 -0.62 -40.91 -7.21
C PHE A 6 -0.08 -40.79 -5.78
N PRO A 7 0.26 -39.59 -5.28
CA PRO A 7 0.61 -39.43 -3.88
C PRO A 7 -0.64 -39.73 -3.05
N THR A 8 -0.60 -40.81 -2.28
CA THR A 8 -1.58 -41.10 -1.23
C THR A 8 -1.47 -40.02 -0.17
N ILE A 9 -2.34 -39.01 -0.26
CA ILE A 9 -2.53 -38.04 0.81
C ILE A 9 -3.20 -38.80 1.94
N THR A 10 -2.41 -39.21 2.94
CA THR A 10 -2.97 -39.69 4.20
C THR A 10 -3.57 -38.48 4.91
N ILE A 11 -4.85 -38.23 4.67
CA ILE A 11 -5.66 -37.41 5.56
C ILE A 11 -5.76 -38.21 6.86
N VAL A 12 -4.96 -37.81 7.85
CA VAL A 12 -5.12 -38.29 9.21
C VAL A 12 -6.46 -37.74 9.69
N GLU A 13 -7.51 -38.56 9.59
CA GLU A 13 -8.77 -38.32 10.29
C GLU A 13 -8.51 -38.43 11.80
N SER A 14 -8.15 -37.32 12.42
CA SER A 14 -8.28 -37.18 13.87
C SER A 14 -9.75 -36.98 14.21
N HIS A 15 -10.37 -38.03 14.75
CA HIS A 15 -11.68 -37.99 15.41
C HIS A 15 -11.79 -36.81 16.41
N PRO A 16 -13.03 -36.31 16.68
CA PRO A 16 -13.24 -35.01 17.29
C PRO A 16 -12.98 -35.06 18.79
N VAL A 17 -11.85 -34.51 19.22
CA VAL A 17 -11.56 -34.30 20.64
C VAL A 17 -11.81 -32.83 20.95
N GLN A 18 -12.95 -32.58 21.58
CA GLN A 18 -13.23 -31.34 22.31
C GLN A 18 -12.02 -30.96 23.18
N ASN A 19 -11.60 -29.69 23.10
CA ASN A 19 -10.57 -28.99 23.90
C ASN A 19 -9.20 -28.73 23.25
N ASP A 20 -9.19 -28.16 22.04
CA ASP A 20 -7.97 -27.59 21.41
C ASP A 20 -7.44 -26.28 22.03
N LYS A 21 -7.99 -25.80 23.15
CA LYS A 21 -7.54 -24.53 23.75
C LYS A 21 -6.28 -24.63 24.60
N ILE A 22 -5.80 -25.83 24.95
CA ILE A 22 -4.75 -26.01 25.98
C ILE A 22 -3.40 -26.46 25.38
N THR A 23 -3.36 -26.95 24.14
CA THR A 23 -2.14 -27.49 23.49
C THR A 23 -1.43 -26.52 22.54
N ARG A 24 -1.78 -25.23 22.51
CA ARG A 24 -0.91 -24.16 21.96
C ARG A 24 0.08 -23.67 23.02
N ARG A 25 0.98 -24.53 23.51
CA ARG A 25 2.12 -24.13 24.32
C ARG A 25 3.44 -24.49 23.64
N SER A 26 4.26 -23.44 23.52
CA SER A 26 5.73 -23.45 23.36
C SER A 26 6.33 -24.10 22.12
N CYS A 27 6.31 -23.38 21.00
CA CYS A 27 7.53 -23.27 20.19
C CYS A 27 8.24 -21.98 20.63
N CYS A 28 9.18 -22.08 21.56
CA CYS A 28 10.03 -20.98 22.01
C CYS A 28 11.00 -20.61 20.87
N GLY A 29 10.56 -19.70 19.99
CA GLY A 29 11.39 -19.19 18.89
C GLY A 29 10.58 -18.74 17.67
N CYS A 30 9.36 -19.24 17.50
CA CYS A 30 8.48 -18.74 16.44
C CYS A 30 7.74 -17.51 16.97
N ILE A 31 8.11 -16.33 16.49
CA ILE A 31 7.20 -15.18 16.52
C ILE A 31 5.88 -15.70 15.93
N PRO A 32 4.77 -15.67 16.67
CA PRO A 32 3.51 -16.16 16.13
C PRO A 32 3.22 -15.34 14.88
N GLU A 33 2.99 -16.00 13.76
CA GLU A 33 2.69 -15.39 12.45
C GLU A 33 1.65 -14.25 12.58
N GLN A 34 0.72 -14.41 13.53
CA GLN A 34 -0.26 -13.41 13.94
C GLN A 34 0.33 -12.04 14.32
N PHE A 35 1.46 -11.99 15.04
CA PHE A 35 2.12 -10.73 15.40
C PHE A 35 2.74 -10.03 14.18
N GLY A 36 3.27 -10.79 13.22
CA GLY A 36 3.79 -10.24 11.97
C GLY A 36 2.68 -9.58 11.14
N VAL A 37 1.57 -10.30 10.96
CA VAL A 37 0.39 -9.78 10.24
C VAL A 37 -0.20 -8.56 10.95
N LEU A 38 -0.28 -8.58 12.28
CA LEU A 38 -0.76 -7.45 13.07
C LEU A 38 0.15 -6.21 12.93
N ALA A 39 1.48 -6.40 12.97
CA ALA A 39 2.44 -5.32 12.80
C ALA A 39 2.34 -4.66 11.42
N ILE A 40 2.24 -5.48 10.37
CA ILE A 40 2.05 -5.01 8.99
C ILE A 40 0.73 -4.23 8.86
N LEU A 41 -0.38 -4.78 9.35
CA LEU A 41 -1.69 -4.08 9.33
C LEU A 41 -1.67 -2.78 10.16
N SER A 42 -0.92 -2.74 11.26
CA SER A 42 -0.75 -1.52 12.04
C SER A 42 0.05 -0.46 11.28
N MET A 43 1.08 -0.86 10.52
CA MET A 43 1.82 0.07 9.66
C MET A 43 0.92 0.64 8.56
N TYR A 44 0.12 -0.21 7.89
CA TYR A 44 -0.84 0.25 6.88
C TYR A 44 -1.91 1.17 7.45
N LEU A 45 -2.38 0.91 8.67
CA LEU A 45 -3.32 1.77 9.36
C LEU A 45 -2.73 3.16 9.60
N LEU A 46 -1.51 3.24 10.10
CA LEU A 46 -0.82 4.52 10.33
C LEU A 46 -0.54 5.24 9.00
N PHE A 47 -0.09 4.52 8.00
CA PHE A 47 0.19 5.07 6.67
C PHE A 47 -1.07 5.61 6.00
N GLY A 48 -2.16 4.86 6.02
CA GLY A 48 -3.46 5.30 5.48
C GLY A 48 -4.01 6.50 6.25
N LEU A 49 -3.86 6.55 7.58
CA LEU A 49 -4.34 7.66 8.40
C LEU A 49 -3.55 8.95 8.13
N LEU A 50 -2.22 8.87 8.08
CA LEU A 50 -1.36 10.02 7.75
C LEU A 50 -1.55 10.46 6.29
N GLY A 51 -1.65 9.52 5.35
CA GLY A 51 -1.86 9.81 3.93
C GLY A 51 -3.21 10.48 3.65
N SER A 52 -4.28 10.01 4.30
CA SER A 52 -5.60 10.65 4.18
C SER A 52 -5.61 12.04 4.79
N LEU A 53 -5.04 12.23 5.99
CA LEU A 53 -4.89 13.55 6.59
C LEU A 53 -4.10 14.51 5.70
N ALA A 54 -2.95 14.09 5.17
CA ALA A 54 -2.15 14.91 4.27
C ALA A 54 -2.93 15.29 3.02
N SER A 55 -3.65 14.34 2.41
CA SER A 55 -4.43 14.58 1.19
C SER A 55 -5.56 15.59 1.42
N PHE A 56 -6.33 15.44 2.51
CA PHE A 56 -7.42 16.36 2.82
C PHE A 56 -6.93 17.73 3.30
N MET A 57 -5.81 17.80 4.02
CA MET A 57 -5.20 19.07 4.40
C MET A 57 -4.71 19.82 3.17
N THR A 58 -3.99 19.15 2.26
CA THR A 58 -3.52 19.78 1.02
C THR A 58 -4.67 20.17 0.09
N LEU A 59 -5.78 19.42 0.09
CA LEU A 59 -6.98 19.79 -0.67
C LEU A 59 -7.56 21.17 -0.27
N ALA A 60 -7.34 21.60 0.97
CA ALA A 60 -7.80 22.92 1.44
C ALA A 60 -6.97 24.09 0.90
N PHE A 61 -5.74 23.84 0.43
CA PHE A 61 -4.80 24.89 -0.01
C PHE A 61 -4.55 24.93 -1.51
N VAL A 62 -4.96 23.90 -2.25
CA VAL A 62 -4.78 23.82 -3.69
C VAL A 62 -5.90 24.55 -4.40
N ASP A 63 -5.57 25.40 -5.38
CA ASP A 63 -6.56 26.13 -6.19
C ASP A 63 -6.87 25.43 -7.53
N VAL A 64 -5.92 24.67 -8.07
CA VAL A 64 -6.03 23.99 -9.37
C VAL A 64 -7.04 22.85 -9.32
N THR A 65 -7.99 22.84 -10.26
CA THR A 65 -9.09 21.86 -10.32
C THR A 65 -8.61 20.43 -10.58
N SER A 66 -7.61 20.24 -11.43
CA SER A 66 -7.02 18.92 -11.70
C SER A 66 -6.41 18.31 -10.44
N ASP A 67 -5.61 19.09 -9.72
CA ASP A 67 -4.94 18.64 -8.50
C ASP A 67 -5.95 18.30 -7.40
N LYS A 68 -7.04 19.07 -7.27
CA LYS A 68 -8.15 18.75 -6.36
C LYS A 68 -8.74 17.37 -6.62
N ILE A 69 -8.91 16.98 -7.88
CA ILE A 69 -9.43 15.66 -8.25
C ILE A 69 -8.45 14.57 -7.82
N TYR A 70 -7.16 14.72 -8.11
CA TYR A 70 -6.14 13.73 -7.72
C TYR A 70 -6.00 13.61 -6.20
N LEU A 71 -5.97 14.73 -5.48
CA LEU A 71 -5.91 14.77 -4.01
C LEU A 71 -7.15 14.15 -3.37
N SER A 72 -8.33 14.37 -3.95
CA SER A 72 -9.58 13.75 -3.49
C SER A 72 -9.56 12.22 -3.69
N ILE A 73 -9.16 11.75 -4.87
CA ILE A 73 -9.04 10.31 -5.16
C ILE A 73 -8.01 9.66 -4.23
N ALA A 74 -6.85 10.28 -4.06
CA ALA A 74 -5.81 9.81 -3.15
C ALA A 74 -6.32 9.74 -1.70
N GLY A 75 -7.00 10.80 -1.22
CA GLY A 75 -7.63 10.81 0.09
C GLY A 75 -8.61 9.66 0.29
N CYS A 76 -9.49 9.42 -0.69
CA CYS A 76 -10.41 8.29 -0.67
C CYS A 76 -9.66 6.95 -0.57
N LEU A 77 -8.64 6.72 -1.40
CA LEU A 77 -7.84 5.49 -1.36
C LEU A 77 -7.21 5.26 0.02
N TYR A 78 -6.56 6.27 0.59
CA TYR A 78 -5.96 6.14 1.92
C TYR A 78 -6.99 5.90 3.04
N THR A 79 -8.20 6.46 2.93
CA THR A 79 -9.27 6.13 3.89
C THR A 79 -9.75 4.68 3.76
N PHE A 80 -9.88 4.16 2.54
CA PHE A 80 -10.19 2.75 2.33
C PHE A 80 -9.10 1.82 2.88
N LEU A 81 -7.83 2.18 2.70
CA LEU A 81 -6.70 1.45 3.30
C LEU A 81 -6.77 1.44 4.83
N THR A 82 -7.14 2.58 5.43
CA THR A 82 -7.29 2.69 6.89
C THR A 82 -8.42 1.80 7.39
N ILE A 83 -9.59 1.86 6.74
CA ILE A 83 -10.77 1.07 7.10
C ILE A 83 -10.49 -0.43 6.96
N SER A 84 -9.90 -0.85 5.85
CA SER A 84 -9.52 -2.26 5.63
C SER A 84 -8.51 -2.75 6.65
N SER A 85 -7.56 -1.92 7.07
CA SER A 85 -6.59 -2.23 8.13
C SER A 85 -7.27 -2.42 9.49
N ILE A 86 -8.25 -1.58 9.85
CA ILE A 86 -9.06 -1.76 11.07
C ILE A 86 -9.81 -3.10 11.05
N PHE A 87 -10.46 -3.42 9.93
CA PHE A 87 -11.14 -4.71 9.78
C PHE A 87 -10.17 -5.89 9.81
N GLY A 88 -8.97 -5.74 9.25
CA GLY A 88 -7.87 -6.70 9.34
C GLY A 88 -7.50 -7.00 10.79
N ILE A 89 -7.19 -5.96 11.56
CA ILE A 89 -6.82 -6.09 12.98
C ILE A 89 -7.94 -6.77 13.77
N HIS A 90 -9.20 -6.40 13.53
CA HIS A 90 -10.35 -7.00 14.21
C HIS A 90 -10.58 -8.47 13.83
N ALA A 91 -10.37 -8.83 12.57
CA ALA A 91 -10.46 -10.21 12.09
C ALA A 91 -9.37 -11.09 12.70
N VAL A 92 -8.15 -10.54 12.85
CA VAL A 92 -7.03 -11.20 13.52
C VAL A 92 -7.34 -11.46 14.99
N ASN A 93 -7.80 -10.45 15.71
CA ASN A 93 -8.13 -10.58 17.14
C ASN A 93 -9.26 -11.59 17.42
N LYS A 94 -10.19 -11.77 16.47
CA LYS A 94 -11.31 -12.72 16.60
C LYS A 94 -11.02 -14.13 16.05
N GLU A 95 -9.80 -14.38 15.56
CA GLU A 95 -9.37 -15.64 14.95
C GLU A 95 -10.33 -16.18 13.86
N LYS A 96 -10.99 -15.29 13.12
CA LYS A 96 -11.96 -15.68 12.08
C LYS A 96 -11.24 -15.92 10.74
N ALA A 97 -10.78 -17.16 10.51
CA ALA A 97 -10.04 -17.55 9.30
C ALA A 97 -10.75 -17.17 7.98
N VAL A 98 -12.07 -17.35 7.89
CA VAL A 98 -12.85 -17.00 6.69
C VAL A 98 -12.82 -15.49 6.40
N MET A 99 -12.82 -14.65 7.44
CA MET A 99 -12.78 -13.19 7.29
C MET A 99 -11.39 -12.71 6.88
N MET A 100 -10.33 -13.32 7.43
CA MET A 100 -8.94 -13.03 7.04
C MET A 100 -8.69 -13.30 5.55
N TYR A 101 -9.16 -14.44 5.03
CA TYR A 101 -8.99 -14.78 3.61
C TYR A 101 -9.66 -13.76 2.68
N ARG A 102 -10.89 -13.35 3.00
CA ARG A 102 -11.63 -12.35 2.22
C ARG A 102 -10.95 -10.98 2.25
N LEU A 103 -10.41 -10.58 3.41
CA LEU A 103 -9.66 -9.34 3.55
C LEU A 103 -8.34 -9.39 2.76
N SER A 104 -7.63 -10.50 2.76
CA SER A 104 -6.40 -10.65 1.97
C SER A 104 -6.65 -10.43 0.47
N ILE A 105 -7.71 -11.03 -0.09
CA ILE A 105 -8.09 -10.80 -1.49
C ILE A 105 -8.41 -9.31 -1.72
N ALA A 106 -9.18 -8.69 -0.83
CA ALA A 106 -9.52 -7.27 -0.94
C ALA A 106 -8.26 -6.37 -0.90
N PHE A 107 -7.29 -6.68 -0.03
CA PHE A 107 -6.01 -6.00 0.02
C PHE A 107 -5.24 -6.14 -1.29
N TRP A 108 -5.14 -7.34 -1.85
CA TRP A 108 -4.46 -7.55 -3.14
C TRP A 108 -5.10 -6.74 -4.27
N VAL A 109 -6.43 -6.76 -4.38
CA VAL A 109 -7.16 -5.97 -5.38
C VAL A 109 -6.89 -4.47 -5.18
N PHE A 110 -6.88 -4.02 -3.93
CA PHE A 110 -6.62 -2.63 -3.58
C PHE A 110 -5.18 -2.20 -3.89
N THR A 111 -4.18 -3.05 -3.61
CA THR A 111 -2.77 -2.80 -3.94
C THR A 111 -2.59 -2.68 -5.45
N VAL A 112 -3.20 -3.59 -6.24
CA VAL A 112 -3.15 -3.50 -7.71
C VAL A 112 -3.79 -2.20 -8.20
N PHE A 113 -4.93 -1.80 -7.65
CA PHE A 113 -5.57 -0.54 -8.02
C PHE A 113 -4.71 0.67 -7.70
N THR A 114 -4.08 0.68 -6.51
CA THR A 114 -3.17 1.74 -6.09
C THR A 114 -1.97 1.83 -7.03
N LEU A 115 -1.38 0.70 -7.41
CA LEU A 115 -0.27 0.64 -8.38
C LEU A 115 -0.66 1.23 -9.74
N ILE A 116 -1.83 0.86 -10.27
CA ILE A 116 -2.32 1.43 -11.53
C ILE A 116 -2.50 2.94 -11.42
N TYR A 117 -3.05 3.42 -10.30
CA TYR A 117 -3.22 4.85 -10.05
C TYR A 117 -1.88 5.59 -9.97
N SER A 118 -0.93 5.08 -9.20
CA SER A 118 0.41 5.64 -9.07
C SER A 118 1.17 5.67 -10.39
N ALA A 119 1.11 4.58 -11.17
CA ALA A 119 1.72 4.51 -12.50
C ALA A 119 1.10 5.53 -13.46
N THR A 120 -0.21 5.74 -13.39
CA THR A 120 -0.91 6.73 -14.22
C THR A 120 -0.44 8.15 -13.89
N LEU A 121 -0.33 8.49 -12.60
CA LEU A 121 0.21 9.78 -12.16
C LEU A 121 1.64 10.00 -12.64
N PHE A 122 2.47 8.98 -12.55
CA PHE A 122 3.86 9.04 -13.02
C PHE A 122 3.96 9.31 -14.52
N ILE A 123 3.17 8.60 -15.33
CA ILE A 123 3.10 8.81 -16.77
C ILE A 123 2.65 10.24 -17.09
N LEU A 124 1.65 10.75 -16.37
CA LEU A 124 1.19 12.13 -16.52
C LEU A 124 2.31 13.12 -16.16
N ASN A 125 3.04 12.91 -15.06
CA ASN A 125 4.17 13.76 -14.67
C ASN A 125 5.28 13.79 -15.74
N ILE A 126 5.55 12.67 -16.40
CA ILE A 126 6.50 12.62 -17.53
C ILE A 126 5.95 13.40 -18.73
N LEU A 127 4.68 13.20 -19.10
CA LEU A 127 4.06 13.88 -20.24
C LEU A 127 3.97 15.40 -20.04
N PHE A 128 3.72 15.83 -18.80
CA PHE A 128 3.62 17.23 -18.40
C PHE A 128 4.93 17.82 -17.86
N LYS A 129 6.07 17.14 -18.07
CA LYS A 129 7.41 17.69 -17.79
C LYS A 129 7.59 19.14 -18.26
N PRO A 130 7.27 19.53 -19.51
CA PRO A 130 7.51 20.92 -19.95
C PRO A 130 6.71 21.95 -19.15
N SER A 131 5.46 21.64 -18.77
CA SER A 131 4.66 22.52 -17.91
C SER A 131 5.21 22.61 -16.48
N LEU A 132 5.78 21.51 -15.96
CA LEU A 132 6.44 21.52 -14.64
C LEU A 132 7.69 22.41 -14.65
N VAL A 133 8.47 22.36 -15.73
CA VAL A 133 9.64 23.25 -15.92
C VAL A 133 9.19 24.71 -15.99
N GLU A 134 8.14 25.03 -16.74
CA GLU A 134 7.61 26.39 -16.84
C GLU A 134 7.13 26.95 -15.48
N VAL A 135 6.47 26.12 -14.66
CA VAL A 135 6.06 26.51 -13.30
C VAL A 135 7.28 26.72 -12.39
N CYS A 136 8.30 25.86 -12.50
CA CYS A 136 9.55 26.01 -11.77
C CYS A 136 10.26 27.33 -12.13
N GLU A 137 10.33 27.67 -13.42
CA GLU A 137 10.93 28.93 -13.87
C GLU A 137 10.17 30.15 -13.35
N LYS A 138 8.83 30.10 -13.33
CA LYS A 138 7.98 31.19 -12.80
C LYS A 138 8.05 31.36 -11.28
N SER A 139 8.40 30.30 -10.55
CA SER A 139 8.51 30.31 -9.08
C SER A 139 9.94 30.57 -8.58
N LYS A 140 10.88 30.77 -9.51
CA LYS A 140 12.28 31.06 -9.22
C LYS A 140 12.41 32.40 -8.48
N PRO A 141 13.07 32.45 -7.30
CA PRO A 141 13.35 33.71 -6.63
C PRO A 141 14.37 34.53 -7.44
N GLU A 142 14.12 35.84 -7.60
CA GLU A 142 14.97 36.78 -8.36
C GLU A 142 16.46 36.80 -7.92
N SER A 143 16.77 36.27 -6.73
CA SER A 143 18.11 36.28 -6.15
C SER A 143 19.03 35.12 -6.58
N VAL A 144 18.55 34.16 -7.38
CA VAL A 144 19.35 32.98 -7.78
C VAL A 144 19.53 32.97 -9.29
N ASP A 145 20.65 33.45 -9.82
CA ASP A 145 20.85 33.56 -11.28
C ASP A 145 20.87 32.19 -12.01
N VAL A 146 21.31 31.11 -11.35
CA VAL A 146 21.51 29.79 -11.99
C VAL A 146 20.73 28.70 -11.26
N TYR A 147 19.41 28.65 -11.47
CA TYR A 147 18.59 27.49 -11.08
C TYR A 147 18.13 26.76 -12.34
N ASP A 148 18.67 25.57 -12.56
CA ASP A 148 18.34 24.71 -13.71
C ASP A 148 17.11 23.87 -13.37
N CYS A 149 15.95 24.40 -13.74
CA CYS A 149 14.66 23.75 -13.51
C CYS A 149 14.52 22.42 -14.26
N ASP A 150 15.13 22.30 -15.45
CA ASP A 150 15.03 21.07 -16.24
C ASP A 150 15.75 19.91 -15.53
N ARG A 151 16.99 20.14 -15.07
CA ARG A 151 17.73 19.17 -14.26
C ARG A 151 17.05 18.87 -12.93
N HIS A 152 16.43 19.86 -12.29
CA HIS A 152 15.71 19.66 -11.03
C HIS A 152 14.48 18.76 -11.21
N ILE A 153 13.69 19.01 -12.25
CA ILE A 153 12.51 18.19 -12.57
C ILE A 153 12.94 16.77 -12.99
N ASP A 154 14.04 16.61 -13.74
CA ASP A 154 14.54 15.27 -14.07
C ASP A 154 14.94 14.45 -12.84
N VAL A 155 15.62 15.06 -11.87
CA VAL A 155 15.96 14.40 -10.60
C VAL A 155 14.70 14.09 -9.79
N TYR A 156 13.71 14.99 -9.80
CA TYR A 156 12.42 14.77 -9.15
C TYR A 156 11.68 13.56 -9.76
N LEU A 157 11.56 13.50 -11.08
CA LEU A 157 10.91 12.39 -11.80
C LEU A 157 11.66 11.08 -11.61
N ALA A 158 13.00 11.09 -11.64
CA ALA A 158 13.80 9.89 -11.38
C ALA A 158 13.58 9.38 -9.94
N ARG A 159 13.48 10.29 -8.97
CA ARG A 159 13.20 9.95 -7.57
C ARG A 159 11.77 9.44 -7.39
N GLU A 160 10.77 10.05 -8.01
CA GLU A 160 9.39 9.55 -7.99
C GLU A 160 9.29 8.17 -8.62
N GLY A 161 9.88 7.97 -9.80
CA GLY A 161 9.88 6.67 -10.46
C GLY A 161 10.54 5.59 -9.61
N LEU A 162 11.69 5.90 -9.01
CA LEU A 162 12.39 4.98 -8.11
C LEU A 162 11.60 4.73 -6.81
N SER A 163 10.91 5.76 -6.29
CA SER A 163 10.00 5.61 -5.14
C SER A 163 8.87 4.65 -5.46
N LEU A 164 8.22 4.78 -6.62
CA LEU A 164 7.15 3.88 -7.06
C LEU A 164 7.63 2.44 -7.16
N PHE A 165 8.79 2.22 -7.78
CA PHE A 165 9.39 0.90 -7.85
C PHE A 165 9.71 0.33 -6.46
N ILE A 166 10.27 1.12 -5.54
CA ILE A 166 10.63 0.60 -4.21
C ILE A 166 9.40 0.40 -3.31
N SER A 167 8.47 1.35 -3.28
CA SER A 167 7.29 1.27 -2.41
C SER A 167 6.29 0.21 -2.84
N GLU A 168 6.30 -0.19 -4.11
CA GLU A 168 5.33 -1.16 -4.64
C GLU A 168 5.95 -2.53 -4.97
N VAL A 169 7.28 -2.67 -5.11
CA VAL A 169 7.97 -3.97 -5.35
C VAL A 169 8.55 -4.59 -4.07
N VAL A 170 8.95 -3.78 -3.09
CA VAL A 170 9.53 -4.28 -1.83
C VAL A 170 8.45 -4.64 -0.80
N LEU A 171 7.18 -4.43 -1.15
CA LEU A 171 6.02 -4.53 -0.27
C LEU A 171 5.15 -5.75 -0.60
#